data_AF-A0A2P4Y1M0-F1
#
_entry.id   AF-A0A2P4Y1M0-F1
#
_cell.length_a   1.000
_cell.length_b   1.000
_cell.length_c   1.000
_cell.angle_alpha   90.00
_cell.angle_beta   90.00
_cell.angle_gamma   90.00
#
_symmetry.space_group_name_H-M   'P 1'
#
loop_
_entity.id
_entity.type
_entity.pdbx_description
1 polymer ?
#
loop_
_entity_poly.entity_id
_entity_poly.type
_entity_poly.pdbx_seq_one_letter_code
_entity_poly.pdbx_strand_id
1 'polypeptide(L)'
;MDRGEFLHLTDSQFESVRKMVGIFGGDVLRSVAAATPAEQVERIEAFDSYERGLMLHVQGLQTPVAEMKPAQPKPLRLKVCPYEGKEGENLHFWVREVELAMDAAL
;
A
#
# COMPACT_ATOMS: atom_id res chain seq x y z
N MET A 1 -2.24 -24.31 9.46
CA MET A 1 -2.57 -24.40 10.89
C MET A 1 -3.72 -25.38 11.05
N ASP A 2 -3.66 -26.26 12.04
CA ASP A 2 -4.75 -27.19 12.35
C ASP A 2 -5.89 -26.50 13.11
N ARG A 3 -7.11 -27.06 13.05
CA ARG A 3 -8.33 -26.43 13.62
C ARG A 3 -8.46 -26.57 15.14
N GLY A 4 -7.75 -27.52 15.77
CA GLY A 4 -7.57 -27.66 17.24
C GLY A 4 -8.49 -26.86 18.16
N GLU A 5 -7.98 -25.75 18.72
CA GLU A 5 -8.66 -24.94 19.75
C GLU A 5 -9.90 -24.17 19.24
N PHE A 6 -10.19 -24.25 17.93
CA PHE A 6 -11.22 -23.50 17.22
C PHE A 6 -12.35 -24.38 16.68
N LEU A 7 -12.53 -25.59 17.21
CA LEU A 7 -13.57 -26.54 16.74
C LEU A 7 -15.00 -25.99 16.85
N HIS A 8 -15.24 -25.02 17.74
CA HIS A 8 -16.54 -24.38 17.92
C HIS A 8 -16.82 -23.27 16.89
N LEU A 9 -15.80 -22.80 16.16
CA LEU A 9 -15.98 -21.80 15.12
C LEU A 9 -16.60 -22.42 13.87
N THR A 10 -17.37 -21.63 13.13
CA THR A 10 -17.77 -21.99 11.76
C THR A 10 -16.57 -21.98 10.82
N ASP A 11 -16.70 -22.59 9.64
CA ASP A 11 -15.61 -22.61 8.65
C ASP A 11 -15.23 -21.18 8.20
N SER A 12 -16.22 -20.27 8.10
CA SER A 12 -15.98 -18.86 7.79
C SER A 12 -15.20 -18.15 8.89
N GLN A 13 -15.58 -18.35 10.15
CA GLN A 13 -14.87 -17.76 11.29
C GLN A 13 -13.43 -18.31 11.39
N PHE A 14 -13.24 -19.60 11.13
CA PHE A 14 -11.91 -20.20 11.12
C PHE A 14 -11.06 -19.67 9.95
N GLU A 15 -11.66 -19.36 8.81
CA GLU A 15 -10.97 -18.67 7.72
C GLU A 15 -10.49 -17.28 8.15
N SER A 16 -11.31 -16.53 8.88
CA SER A 16 -10.91 -15.24 9.44
C SER A 16 -9.74 -15.36 10.43
N VAL A 17 -9.67 -16.43 11.23
CA VAL A 17 -8.48 -16.72 12.04
C VAL A 17 -7.24 -16.94 11.17
N ARG A 18 -7.35 -17.69 10.06
CA ARG A 18 -6.22 -17.87 9.13
C ARG A 18 -5.76 -16.54 8.53
N LYS A 19 -6.68 -15.66 8.16
CA LYS A 19 -6.37 -14.31 7.67
C LYS A 19 -5.67 -13.47 8.72
N MET A 20 -6.18 -13.44 9.95
CA MET A 20 -5.57 -12.70 11.06
C MET A 20 -4.12 -13.14 11.29
N VAL A 21 -3.86 -14.44 11.29
CA VAL A 21 -2.50 -14.98 11.41
C VAL A 21 -1.62 -14.61 10.22
N GLY A 22 -2.17 -14.59 9.01
CA GLY A 22 -1.47 -14.15 7.80
C GLY A 22 -1.09 -12.66 7.80
N ILE A 23 -1.88 -11.81 8.46
CA ILE A 23 -1.65 -10.35 8.53
C ILE A 23 -0.79 -9.96 9.73
N PHE A 24 -1.12 -10.45 10.91
CA PHE A 24 -0.50 -10.03 12.18
C PHE A 24 0.63 -10.96 12.64
N GLY A 25 0.68 -12.20 12.15
CA GLY A 25 1.65 -13.21 12.58
C GLY A 25 1.08 -14.23 13.57
N GLY A 26 1.92 -15.21 13.92
CA GLY A 26 1.54 -16.37 14.75
C GLY A 26 1.36 -16.07 16.25
N ASP A 27 1.83 -14.92 16.72
CA ASP A 27 1.62 -14.42 18.08
C ASP A 27 0.16 -14.02 18.32
N VAL A 28 -0.51 -13.47 17.31
CA VAL A 28 -1.97 -13.21 17.36
C VAL A 28 -2.73 -14.52 17.56
N LEU A 29 -2.28 -15.61 16.93
CA LEU A 29 -2.91 -16.92 17.09
C LEU A 29 -2.94 -17.33 18.55
N ARG A 30 -1.80 -17.22 19.24
CA ARG A 30 -1.68 -17.58 20.67
C ARG A 30 -2.61 -16.72 21.53
N SER A 31 -2.71 -15.43 21.22
CA SER A 31 -3.59 -14.52 21.94
C SER A 31 -5.08 -14.80 21.73
N VAL A 32 -5.47 -15.21 20.52
CA VAL A 32 -6.86 -15.58 20.23
C VAL A 32 -7.18 -16.93 20.87
N ALA A 33 -6.28 -17.91 20.72
CA ALA A 33 -6.47 -19.26 21.24
C ALA A 33 -6.56 -19.30 22.78
N ALA A 34 -5.81 -18.44 23.47
CA ALA A 34 -5.87 -18.29 24.93
C ALA A 34 -7.18 -17.68 25.47
N ALA A 35 -8.05 -17.15 24.60
CA ALA A 35 -9.32 -16.56 25.00
C ALA A 35 -10.40 -17.63 25.20
N THR A 36 -11.44 -17.29 25.96
CA THR A 36 -12.62 -18.15 26.07
C THR A 36 -13.33 -18.27 24.70
N PRO A 37 -14.09 -19.35 24.45
CA PRO A 37 -14.78 -19.53 23.16
C PRO A 37 -15.67 -18.35 22.75
N ALA A 38 -16.34 -17.70 23.72
CA ALA A 38 -17.15 -16.53 23.45
C ALA A 38 -16.30 -15.33 23.00
N GLU A 39 -15.18 -15.07 23.67
CA GLU A 39 -14.25 -13.99 23.31
C GLU A 39 -13.56 -14.26 21.97
N GLN A 40 -13.31 -15.52 21.62
CA GLN A 40 -12.77 -15.88 20.31
C GLN A 40 -13.72 -15.45 19.20
N VAL A 41 -15.00 -15.83 19.32
CA VAL A 41 -16.04 -15.43 18.37
C VAL A 41 -16.15 -13.91 18.28
N GLU A 42 -16.20 -13.23 19.43
CA GLU A 42 -16.31 -11.77 19.48
C GLU A 42 -15.13 -11.08 18.76
N ARG A 43 -13.90 -11.53 19.01
CA ARG A 43 -12.70 -10.95 18.37
C ARG A 43 -12.68 -11.19 16.87
N ILE A 44 -13.12 -12.35 16.42
CA ILE A 44 -13.22 -12.68 14.98
C ILE A 44 -14.29 -11.81 14.32
N GLU A 45 -15.46 -11.66 14.94
CA GLU A 45 -16.53 -10.81 14.42
C GLU A 45 -16.12 -9.33 14.38
N ALA A 46 -15.38 -8.86 15.39
CA ALA A 46 -14.81 -7.52 15.42
C ALA A 46 -13.81 -7.32 14.28
N PHE A 47 -12.91 -8.29 14.05
CA PHE A 47 -11.98 -8.27 12.93
C PHE A 47 -12.71 -8.25 11.58
N ASP A 48 -13.70 -9.11 11.38
CA ASP A 48 -14.48 -9.19 10.16
C ASP A 48 -15.26 -7.89 9.87
N SER A 49 -15.80 -7.27 10.92
CA SER A 49 -16.46 -5.97 10.82
C SER A 49 -15.48 -4.88 10.39
N TYR A 50 -14.29 -4.86 11.00
CA TYR A 50 -13.23 -3.92 10.64
C TYR A 50 -12.74 -4.15 9.19
N GLU A 51 -12.49 -5.40 8.78
CA GLU A 51 -12.08 -5.76 7.43
C GLU A 51 -13.09 -5.27 6.39
N ARG A 52 -14.38 -5.52 6.62
CA ARG A 52 -15.45 -5.03 5.73
C ARG A 52 -15.50 -3.51 5.67
N GLY A 53 -15.42 -2.83 6.81
CA GLY A 53 -15.41 -1.37 6.87
C GLY A 53 -14.22 -0.77 6.12
N LEU A 54 -13.04 -1.37 6.27
CA LEU A 54 -11.83 -0.96 5.57
C LEU A 54 -11.95 -1.19 4.05
N MET A 55 -12.47 -2.33 3.61
CA MET A 55 -12.69 -2.60 2.18
C MET A 55 -13.67 -1.60 1.56
N LEU A 56 -14.78 -1.29 2.23
CA LEU A 56 -15.73 -0.27 1.78
C LEU A 56 -15.07 1.11 1.68
N HIS A 57 -14.24 1.47 2.66
CA HIS A 57 -13.51 2.73 2.65
C HIS A 57 -12.52 2.80 1.48
N VAL A 58 -11.72 1.76 1.26
CA VAL A 58 -10.77 1.69 0.14
C VAL A 58 -11.50 1.69 -1.20
N GLN A 59 -12.65 1.03 -1.31
CA GLN A 59 -13.46 1.08 -2.53
C GLN A 59 -14.05 2.47 -2.78
N GLY A 60 -14.48 3.18 -1.73
CA GLY A 60 -14.87 4.58 -1.81
C GLY A 60 -13.73 5.52 -2.18
N LEU A 61 -12.48 5.18 -1.84
CA LEU A 61 -11.29 5.89 -2.33
C LEU A 61 -10.94 5.53 -3.78
N GLN A 62 -11.30 4.32 -4.24
CA GLN A 62 -11.14 3.89 -5.64
C GLN A 62 -12.28 4.34 -6.56
N THR A 63 -13.30 5.04 -6.05
CA THR A 63 -14.25 5.79 -6.91
C THR A 63 -13.39 6.62 -7.86
N PRO A 64 -13.56 6.49 -9.19
CA PRO A 64 -12.60 7.04 -10.13
C PRO A 64 -12.47 8.53 -9.83
N VAL A 65 -11.29 8.93 -9.35
CA VAL A 65 -10.81 10.29 -9.53
C VAL A 65 -10.96 10.48 -11.03
N ALA A 66 -11.98 11.26 -11.42
CA ALA A 66 -12.40 11.45 -12.80
C ALA A 66 -11.16 11.44 -13.67
N GLU A 67 -11.06 10.46 -14.59
CA GLU A 67 -9.87 10.18 -15.37
C GLU A 67 -9.11 11.47 -15.64
N MET A 68 -8.08 11.74 -14.83
CA MET A 68 -7.06 12.69 -15.25
C MET A 68 -6.40 11.94 -16.38
N LYS A 69 -6.92 12.18 -17.59
CA LYS A 69 -6.35 11.77 -18.86
C LYS A 69 -4.85 11.83 -18.67
N PRO A 70 -4.09 10.74 -18.84
CA PRO A 70 -2.65 10.85 -18.83
C PRO A 70 -2.33 11.69 -20.06
N ALA A 71 -2.28 13.01 -19.88
CA ALA A 71 -1.54 13.88 -20.74
C ALA A 71 -0.12 13.37 -20.54
N GLN A 72 0.31 12.41 -21.37
CA GLN A 72 1.72 12.12 -21.50
C GLN A 72 2.38 13.49 -21.64
N PRO A 73 3.14 13.95 -20.62
CA PRO A 73 3.75 15.25 -20.70
C PRO A 73 4.61 15.19 -21.95
N LYS A 74 4.32 16.08 -22.90
CA LYS A 74 5.00 16.11 -24.19
C LYS A 74 6.50 16.17 -23.88
N PRO A 75 7.31 15.19 -24.32
CA PRO A 75 8.72 15.17 -23.99
C PRO A 75 9.36 16.49 -24.43
N LEU A 76 9.87 17.27 -23.47
CA LEU A 76 10.56 18.52 -23.76
C LEU A 76 11.87 18.17 -24.47
N ARG A 77 12.00 18.60 -25.72
CA ARG A 77 13.23 18.39 -26.50
C ARG A 77 14.20 19.54 -26.19
N LEU A 78 14.98 19.36 -25.13
CA LEU A 78 16.01 20.31 -24.72
C LEU A 78 17.31 20.05 -25.48
N LYS A 79 17.99 21.13 -25.88
CA LYS A 79 19.32 21.06 -26.51
C LYS A 79 20.36 21.59 -25.53
N VAL A 80 20.64 20.80 -24.49
CA VAL A 80 21.68 21.07 -23.50
C VAL A 80 22.82 20.06 -23.70
N CYS A 81 24.08 20.48 -23.51
CA CYS A 81 25.21 19.56 -23.56
C CYS A 81 25.13 18.57 -22.38
N PRO A 82 25.34 17.26 -22.56
CA PRO A 82 25.36 16.31 -21.45
C PRO A 82 26.44 16.65 -20.42
N TYR A 83 26.20 16.37 -19.14
CA TYR A 83 27.24 16.43 -18.13
C TYR A 83 28.17 15.23 -18.29
N GLU A 84 29.47 15.47 -18.47
CA GLU A 84 30.46 14.41 -18.74
C GLU A 84 31.27 14.04 -17.49
N GLY A 85 31.20 14.84 -16.43
CA GLY A 85 31.88 14.59 -15.16
C GLY A 85 33.40 14.77 -15.24
N LYS A 86 33.88 15.57 -16.20
CA LYS A 86 35.33 15.82 -16.34
C LYS A 86 35.86 16.67 -15.18
N GLU A 87 37.15 16.53 -14.90
CA GLU A 87 37.84 17.35 -13.91
C GLU A 87 37.73 18.84 -14.31
N GLY A 88 37.12 19.65 -13.43
CA GLY A 88 36.80 21.06 -13.69
C GLY A 88 35.38 21.34 -14.18
N GLU A 89 34.57 20.32 -14.50
CA GLU A 89 33.15 20.51 -14.81
C GLU A 89 32.32 20.70 -13.55
N ASN A 90 31.54 21.78 -13.52
CA ASN A 90 30.72 22.14 -12.38
C ASN A 90 29.27 21.65 -12.58
N LEU A 91 28.86 20.65 -11.78
CA LEU A 91 27.50 20.09 -11.82
C LEU A 91 26.42 21.16 -11.56
N HIS A 92 26.67 22.10 -10.64
CA HIS A 92 25.71 23.16 -10.32
C HIS A 92 25.47 24.08 -11.52
N PHE A 93 26.51 24.38 -12.31
CA PHE A 93 26.35 25.14 -13.55
C PHE A 93 25.52 24.37 -14.59
N TRP A 94 25.78 23.08 -14.75
CA TRP A 94 25.01 22.23 -15.66
C TRP A 94 23.53 22.12 -15.27
N VAL A 95 23.23 21.95 -13.98
CA VAL A 95 21.85 21.92 -13.47
C VAL A 95 21.13 23.24 -13.77
N ARG A 96 21.80 24.38 -13.54
CA ARG A 96 21.22 25.71 -13.82
C ARG A 96 20.90 25.92 -15.30
N GLU A 97 21.75 25.43 -16.20
CA GLU A 97 21.51 25.49 -17.65
C GLU A 97 20.33 24.62 -18.07
N VAL A 98 20.15 23.44 -17.46
CA VAL A 98 18.99 22.58 -17.70
C VAL A 98 17.70 23.25 -17.23
N GLU A 99 17.69 23.83 -16.03
CA GLU A 99 16.55 24.58 -15.49
C GLU A 99 16.15 25.75 -16.40
N LEU A 100 17.12 26.56 -16.84
CA LEU A 100 16.88 27.68 -17.76
C LEU A 100 16.31 27.22 -19.11
N ALA A 101 16.83 26.12 -19.65
CA ALA A 101 16.34 25.57 -20.91
C ALA A 101 14.92 25.00 -20.77
N MET A 102 14.57 24.45 -19.61
CA MET A 102 13.21 24.00 -19.29
C MET A 102 12.24 25.19 -19.20
N ASP A 103 12.60 26.25 -18.48
CA ASP A 103 11.76 27.45 -18.35
C ASP A 103 11.50 28.14 -19.69
N ALA A 104 12.48 28.13 -20.61
CA ALA A 104 12.32 28.68 -21.95
C ALA A 104 11.46 27.82 -22.90
N ALA A 105 11.20 26.56 -22.54
CA ALA A 105 10.47 25.60 -23.35
C ALA A 105 9.01 25.36 -22.87
N LEU A 106 8.62 25.96 -21.75
CA LEU A 106 7.26 25.98 -21.20
C LEU A 106 6.44 27.17 -21.72
#